data_AF-A0A7R8V8S0-F1
#
_entry.id   AF-A0A7R8V8S0-F1
#
_cell.length_a   1.000
_cell.length_b   1.000
_cell.length_c   1.000
_cell.angle_alpha   90.00
_cell.angle_beta   90.00
_cell.angle_gamma   90.00
#
_symmetry.space_group_name_H-M   'P 1'
#
loop_
_entity.id
_entity.type
_entity.pdbx_description
1 polymer ?
#
loop_
_entity_poly.entity_id
_entity_poly.type
_entity_poly.pdbx_seq_one_letter_code
_entity_poly.pdbx_strand_id
1 'polypeptide(L)'
;VAYVNFTWKSGVKKYYYHFDRLQSFDENILESPVISIKTKGRVPRRPKVFSVLLPCSGNSSGIAMFSIGLLLETRKGRALPGTPLRLRLRKECAQRGECF
;
A
#
# COMPACT_ATOMS: atom_id res chain seq x y z
N VAL A 1 -9.70 -3.72 11.86
CA VAL A 1 -8.72 -3.20 10.87
C VAL A 1 -8.42 -4.31 9.87
N ALA A 2 -8.48 -4.01 8.57
CA ALA A 2 -8.12 -4.97 7.53
C ALA A 2 -6.69 -4.72 7.03
N TYR A 3 -5.96 -5.78 6.69
CA TYR A 3 -4.62 -5.67 6.12
C TYR A 3 -4.43 -6.69 5.00
N VAL A 4 -3.57 -6.35 4.04
CA VAL A 4 -3.20 -7.22 2.93
C VAL A 4 -1.70 -7.51 3.01
N ASN A 5 -1.35 -8.79 2.95
CA ASN A 5 0.04 -9.24 2.99
C ASN A 5 0.59 -9.39 1.57
N PHE A 6 1.69 -8.70 1.29
CA PHE A 6 2.42 -8.78 0.03
C PHE A 6 3.77 -9.43 0.27
N THR A 7 4.10 -10.40 -0.59
CA THR A 7 5.42 -11.03 -0.60
C THR A 7 6.20 -10.53 -1.81
N TRP A 8 7.42 -10.05 -1.58
CA TRP A 8 8.30 -9.56 -2.64
C TRP A 8 9.75 -9.99 -2.46
N LYS A 9 10.52 -9.97 -3.55
CA LYS A 9 11.97 -10.21 -3.57
C LYS A 9 12.61 -9.54 -4.77
N SER A 10 13.88 -9.17 -4.66
CA SER A 10 14.69 -8.63 -5.77
C SER A 10 15.48 -9.71 -6.52
N GLY A 11 15.62 -10.90 -5.94
CA GLY A 11 16.48 -11.96 -6.48
C GLY A 11 17.95 -11.56 -6.47
N VAL A 12 18.64 -11.69 -7.61
CA VAL A 12 20.08 -11.39 -7.72
C VAL A 12 20.34 -9.88 -7.86
N LYS A 13 19.44 -9.15 -8.54
CA LYS A 13 19.60 -7.71 -8.82
C LYS A 13 19.23 -6.88 -7.59
N LYS A 14 19.85 -5.70 -7.46
CA LYS A 14 19.56 -4.73 -6.40
C LYS A 14 18.58 -3.68 -6.93
N TYR A 15 17.39 -3.65 -6.34
CA TYR A 15 16.37 -2.64 -6.61
C TYR A 15 16.06 -1.85 -5.35
N TYR A 16 15.75 -0.58 -5.56
CA TYR A 16 15.22 0.33 -4.55
C TYR A 16 13.75 0.55 -4.84
N TYR A 17 12.98 0.72 -3.78
CA TYR A 17 11.56 0.99 -3.88
C TYR A 17 11.26 2.34 -3.25
N HIS A 18 10.25 3.00 -3.79
CA HIS A 18 9.71 4.24 -3.28
C HIS A 18 8.19 4.22 -3.45
N PHE A 19 7.47 4.22 -2.34
CA PHE A 19 6.04 4.47 -2.33
C PHE A 19 5.81 5.97 -2.45
N ASP A 20 5.54 6.45 -3.67
CA ASP A 20 5.29 7.86 -3.96
C ASP A 20 3.85 8.27 -3.65
N ARG A 21 2.94 7.30 -3.56
CA ARG A 21 1.52 7.57 -3.29
C ARG A 21 0.93 6.53 -2.34
N LEU A 22 0.39 6.99 -1.23
CA LEU A 22 -0.40 6.23 -0.26
C LEU A 22 -1.55 7.14 0.17
N GLN A 23 -2.63 7.15 -0.61
CA GLN A 23 -3.68 8.15 -0.47
C GLN A 23 -5.06 7.50 -0.54
N SER A 24 -5.92 7.81 0.42
CA SER A 24 -7.36 7.59 0.32
C SER A 24 -8.04 8.77 -0.39
N PHE A 25 -9.06 8.49 -1.20
CA PHE A 25 -9.88 9.54 -1.82
C PHE A 25 -11.09 9.92 -0.97
N ASP A 26 -11.40 9.14 0.07
CA ASP A 26 -12.54 9.37 0.95
C ASP A 26 -12.12 9.08 2.41
N GLU A 27 -11.54 10.10 3.05
CA GLU A 27 -10.99 10.00 4.42
C GLU A 27 -12.07 9.83 5.49
N ASN A 28 -13.33 10.16 5.19
CA ASN A 28 -14.46 9.96 6.10
C ASN A 28 -14.82 8.48 6.26
N ILE A 29 -14.54 7.67 5.24
CA ILE A 29 -14.83 6.22 5.22
C ILE A 29 -13.55 5.43 5.49
N LEU A 30 -12.46 5.76 4.80
CA LEU A 30 -11.18 5.03 4.84
C LEU A 30 -10.02 6.02 4.98
N GLU A 31 -9.23 5.86 6.01
CA GLU A 31 -8.01 6.63 6.19
C GLU A 31 -6.94 6.24 5.15
N SER A 32 -5.92 7.10 4.99
CA SER A 32 -4.84 6.82 4.06
C SER A 32 -4.12 5.49 4.40
N PRO A 33 -3.78 4.67 3.39
CA PRO A 33 -3.20 3.35 3.60
C PRO A 33 -1.82 3.43 4.25
N VAL A 34 -1.58 2.60 5.26
CA VAL A 34 -0.31 2.56 6.01
C VAL A 34 0.45 1.30 5.66
N ILE A 35 1.77 1.39 5.51
CA ILE A 35 2.63 0.23 5.20
C ILE A 35 3.47 -0.15 6.42
N SER A 36 3.70 -1.45 6.62
CA SER A 36 4.54 -1.95 7.72
C SER A 36 6.05 -1.79 7.52
N ILE A 37 6.45 -1.15 6.42
CA ILE A 37 7.84 -0.88 6.03
C ILE A 37 8.00 0.62 5.75
N LYS A 38 9.25 1.11 5.70
CA LYS A 38 9.53 2.51 5.31
C LYS A 38 9.04 2.78 3.89
N THR A 39 8.65 4.01 3.58
CA THR A 39 8.21 4.45 2.23
C THR A 39 9.28 4.34 1.16
N LYS A 40 10.55 4.51 1.55
CA LYS A 40 11.72 4.29 0.68
C LYS A 40 12.63 3.25 1.30
N GLY A 41 13.24 2.44 0.46
CA GLY A 41 14.21 1.47 0.91
C GLY A 41 14.72 0.55 -0.18
N ARG A 42 15.40 -0.51 0.23
CA ARG A 42 15.92 -1.53 -0.67
C ARG A 42 14.99 -2.74 -0.68
N VAL A 43 14.68 -3.25 -1.87
CA VAL A 43 13.91 -4.49 -2.02
C VAL A 43 14.75 -5.66 -1.48
N PRO A 44 14.19 -6.52 -0.60
CA PRO A 44 14.93 -7.59 0.03
C PRO A 44 15.37 -8.66 -0.99
N ARG A 45 16.55 -9.25 -0.76
CA ARG A 45 17.12 -10.29 -1.63
C ARG A 45 16.29 -11.58 -1.59
N ARG A 46 15.82 -11.94 -0.40
CA ARG A 46 14.96 -13.11 -0.13
C ARG A 46 13.49 -12.68 -0.06
N PRO A 47 12.53 -13.59 -0.30
CA PRO A 47 11.11 -13.31 -0.07
C PRO A 47 10.90 -12.72 1.32
N LYS A 48 10.30 -11.54 1.40
CA LYS A 48 9.89 -10.92 2.65
C LYS A 48 8.44 -10.48 2.52
N VAL A 49 7.69 -10.66 3.59
CA VAL A 49 6.33 -10.16 3.67
C VAL A 49 6.35 -8.72 4.18
N PHE A 50 5.56 -7.86 3.58
CA PHE A 50 5.12 -6.60 4.18
C PHE A 50 3.60 -6.50 4.09
N SER A 51 3.02 -5.66 4.94
CA SER A 51 1.58 -5.53 5.06
C SER A 51 1.17 -4.11 4.71
N VAL A 52 0.07 -3.98 3.99
CA VAL A 52 -0.64 -2.72 3.76
C VAL A 52 -1.87 -2.75 4.64
N LEU A 53 -1.91 -1.85 5.63
CA LEU A 53 -3.05 -1.63 6.50
C LEU A 53 -4.01 -0.64 5.84
N LEU A 54 -5.29 -0.98 5.90
CA LEU A 54 -6.40 -0.19 5.36
C LEU A 54 -7.33 0.16 6.54
N PRO A 55 -7.05 1.25 7.27
CA PRO A 55 -7.87 1.66 8.42
C PRO A 55 -9.17 2.29 7.92
N CYS A 56 -10.30 1.77 8.40
CA CYS A 56 -11.59 2.45 8.24
C CYS A 56 -11.73 3.48 9.37
N SER A 57 -12.22 4.67 9.07
CA SER A 57 -12.40 5.74 10.07
C SER A 57 -13.45 5.37 11.14
N GLY A 58 -14.36 4.44 10.84
CA GLY A 58 -15.39 3.95 11.77
C GLY A 58 -16.63 4.84 11.89
N ASN A 59 -16.57 6.06 11.33
CA ASN A 59 -17.65 7.04 11.35
C ASN A 59 -18.75 6.78 10.31
N SER A 60 -18.46 6.01 9.26
CA SER A 60 -19.40 5.79 8.16
C SER A 60 -19.20 4.43 7.51
N SER A 61 -20.32 3.79 7.16
CA SER A 61 -20.34 2.61 6.30
C SER A 61 -20.32 3.06 4.83
N GLY A 62 -19.54 2.39 3.99
CA GLY A 62 -19.48 2.70 2.57
C GLY A 62 -18.27 2.10 1.86
N ILE A 63 -18.14 2.40 0.56
CA ILE A 63 -17.02 1.94 -0.27
C ILE A 63 -16.10 3.13 -0.56
N ALA A 64 -14.88 3.07 -0.05
CA ALA A 64 -13.85 4.07 -0.31
C ALA A 64 -12.91 3.61 -1.42
N MET A 65 -12.46 4.58 -2.23
CA MET A 65 -11.39 4.36 -3.20
C MET A 65 -10.06 4.83 -2.60
N PHE A 66 -8.98 4.10 -2.87
CA PHE A 66 -7.63 4.50 -2.50
C PHE A 66 -6.65 4.21 -3.62
N SER A 67 -5.50 4.88 -3.58
CA SER A 67 -4.42 4.70 -4.54
C SER A 67 -3.09 4.40 -3.86
N ILE A 68 -2.37 3.43 -4.45
CA ILE A 68 -1.02 3.06 -4.07
C ILE A 68 -0.13 3.23 -5.28
N GLY A 69 0.94 4.02 -5.12
CA GLY A 69 2.00 4.22 -6.10
C GLY A 69 3.28 3.56 -5.61
N LEU A 70 3.89 2.72 -6.46
CA LEU A 70 5.16 2.07 -6.18
C LEU A 70 6.13 2.29 -7.34
N LEU A 71 7.14 3.11 -7.11
CA LEU A 71 8.27 3.29 -8.00
C LEU A 71 9.38 2.29 -7.65
N LEU A 72 9.94 1.63 -8.65
CA LEU A 72 11.09 0.75 -8.49
C LEU A 72 12.26 1.31 -9.30
N GLU A 73 13.41 1.43 -8.66
CA GLU A 73 14.61 1.99 -9.24
C GLU A 73 15.77 1.00 -9.18
N THR A 74 16.62 1.06 -10.19
CA THR A 74 17.90 0.36 -10.18
C THR A 74 18.88 1.07 -9.24
N ARG A 75 20.01 0.41 -8.92
CA ARG A 75 21.11 1.04 -8.15
C ARG A 75 21.62 2.35 -8.78
N LYS A 76 21.41 2.57 -10.07
CA LYS A 76 21.81 3.78 -10.80
C LYS A 76 20.74 4.88 -10.76
N GLY A 77 19.68 4.73 -9.95
CA GLY A 77 18.58 5.70 -9.87
C GLY A 77 17.66 5.72 -11.09
N ARG A 78 17.79 4.74 -12.00
CA ARG A 78 16.90 4.63 -13.17
C ARG A 78 15.64 3.86 -12.79
N ALA A 79 14.48 4.46 -13.02
CA ALA A 79 13.18 3.81 -12.87
C ALA A 79 13.08 2.58 -13.78
N LEU A 80 12.46 1.50 -13.27
CA LEU A 80 12.19 0.31 -14.06
C LEU A 80 11.04 0.58 -15.06
N PRO A 81 11.09 -0.01 -16.26
CA PRO A 81 9.98 0.07 -17.21
C PRO A 81 8.68 -0.41 -16.57
N GLY A 82 7.59 0.34 -16.77
CA GLY A 82 6.30 0.04 -16.18
C GLY A 82 6.12 0.52 -14.73
N THR A 83 7.08 1.27 -14.18
CA THR A 83 6.95 1.98 -12.89
C THR A 83 6.86 3.50 -13.09
N PRO A 84 6.15 4.25 -12.24
CA PRO A 84 5.48 3.81 -11.00
C PRO A 84 4.26 2.93 -11.26
N LEU A 85 4.18 1.82 -10.54
CA LEU A 85 3.00 0.96 -10.50
C LEU A 85 1.91 1.70 -9.74
N ARG A 86 0.85 2.10 -10.45
CA ARG A 86 -0.28 2.83 -9.86
C ARG A 86 -1.47 1.91 -9.75
N LEU A 87 -1.79 1.51 -8.53
CA LEU A 87 -2.96 0.71 -8.21
C LEU A 87 -4.05 1.64 -7.70
N ARG A 88 -5.25 1.56 -8.29
CA ARG A 88 -6.47 2.17 -7.76
C ARG A 88 -7.40 1.06 -7.34
N LEU A 89 -7.71 1.00 -6.05
CA LEU A 89 -8.44 -0.10 -5.45
C LEU A 89 -9.63 0.44 -4.65
N ARG A 90 -10.59 -0.43 -4.36
CA ARG A 90 -11.78 -0.15 -3.57
C ARG A 90 -11.74 -0.97 -2.29
N LYS A 91 -12.16 -0.37 -1.18
CA LYS A 91 -12.36 -1.07 0.10
C LYS A 91 -13.75 -0.72 0.64
N GLU A 92 -14.51 -1.75 0.98
CA GLU A 92 -15.76 -1.61 1.71
C GLU A 92 -15.48 -1.53 3.21
N CYS A 93 -15.95 -0.48 3.87
CA CYS A 93 -15.93 -0.32 5.32
C CYS A 93 -17.37 -0.42 5.81
N ALA A 94 -17.60 -1.23 6.84
CA ALA A 94 -18.90 -1.32 7.51
C ALA A 94 -18.71 -0.91 8.96
N GLN A 95 -19.56 -0.01 9.43
CA GLN A 95 -19.70 0.27 10.85
C GLN A 95 -20.24 -1.01 11.51
N ARG A 96 -19.45 -1.60 12.41
CA ARG A 96 -19.97 -2.67 13.26
C ARG A 96 -20.95 -2.02 14.22
N GLY A 97 -22.24 -2.21 13.98
CA GLY A 97 -23.23 -1.95 15.02
C GLY A 97 -22.93 -2.89 16.18
N GLU A 98 -22.69 -2.33 17.36
CA GLU A 98 -22.87 -3.11 18.58
C GLU A 98 -24.37 -3.42 18.66
N CYS A 99 -24.72 -4.69 18.51
CA CYS A 99 -26.08 -5.13 18.83
C CYS A 99 -26.27 -4.92 20.35
N PHE A 100 -27.19 -4.03 20.72
CA PHE A 100 -27.73 -3.94 22.08
C PHE A 100 -28.85 -4.97 22.28
#